data_AF-A0A3C1B293-F1
#
_entry.id   AF-A0A3C1B293-F1
#
_cell.length_a   1.000
_cell.length_b   1.000
_cell.length_c   1.000
_cell.angle_alpha   90.00
_cell.angle_beta   90.00
_cell.angle_gamma   90.00
#
_symmetry.space_group_name_H-M   'P 1'
#
loop_
_entity.id
_entity.type
_entity.pdbx_description
1 polymer ?
#
loop_
_entity_poly.entity_id
_entity_poly.type
_entity_poly.pdbx_seq_one_letter_code
_entity_poly.pdbx_strand_id
1 'polypeptide(L)' 'MENQINKLFSSKLVVINVGPKIFGDAVRLQGVDVLQVDWKPLAGGDQEMIDLLESLGGI' A
#
# COMPACT_ATOMS: atom_id res chain seq x y z
N MET A 1 9.49 23.77 19.61
CA MET A 1 8.16 23.22 19.28
C MET A 1 8.39 21.80 18.80
N GLU A 2 7.70 20.81 19.35
CA GLU A 2 7.87 19.42 18.88
C GLU A 2 7.44 19.28 17.42
N ASN A 3 8.22 18.52 16.65
CA ASN A 3 7.91 18.22 15.26
C ASN A 3 6.63 17.35 15.20
N GLN A 4 5.68 17.70 14.32
CA GLN A 4 4.42 16.96 14.14
C GLN A 4 4.65 15.47 13.84
N ILE A 5 5.75 15.15 13.15
CA ILE A 5 6.17 13.77 12.86
C ILE A 5 6.45 13.00 14.16
N ASN A 6 7.18 13.60 15.10
CA ASN A 6 7.49 12.95 16.38
C ASN A 6 6.21 12.74 17.21
N LYS A 7 5.27 13.69 17.14
CA LYS A 7 3.97 13.56 17.80
C LYS A 7 3.11 12.44 17.21
N LEU A 8 3.21 12.18 15.91
CA LEU A 8 2.55 11.05 15.28
C LEU A 8 3.13 9.74 15.82
N PHE A 9 4.46 9.59 15.81
CA PHE A 9 5.13 8.36 16.25
C PHE A 9 5.05 8.10 17.76
N SER A 10 4.71 9.10 18.58
CA SER A 10 4.41 8.91 20.01
C SER A 10 2.96 8.54 20.31
N SER A 11 2.11 8.45 19.28
CA SER A 11 0.70 8.06 19.40
C SER A 11 0.45 6.62 18.93
N LYS A 12 -0.73 6.06 19.22
CA LYS A 12 -1.12 4.76 18.66
C LYS A 12 -1.25 4.88 17.14
N LEU A 13 -0.45 4.09 16.42
CA LEU A 13 -0.45 4.06 14.96
C LEU A 13 -1.41 2.99 14.42
N VAL A 14 -2.06 3.34 13.32
CA VAL A 14 -2.74 2.39 12.43
C VAL A 14 -2.16 2.61 11.04
N VAL A 15 -1.63 1.55 10.44
CA VAL A 15 -0.93 1.62 9.15
C VAL A 15 -1.76 0.95 8.07
N ILE A 16 -1.94 1.62 6.94
CA ILE A 16 -2.51 1.03 5.72
C ILE A 16 -1.35 0.67 4.81
N ASN A 17 -1.07 -0.62 4.63
CA ASN A 17 -0.03 -1.09 3.72
C ASN A 17 -0.61 -1.27 2.31
N VAL A 18 -0.02 -0.57 1.35
CA VAL A 18 -0.31 -0.70 -0.09
C VAL A 18 0.91 -1.30 -0.76
N GLY A 19 0.73 -2.39 -1.50
CA GLY A 19 1.82 -3.12 -2.15
C GLY A 19 2.19 -4.42 -1.43
N PRO A 20 3.47 -4.85 -1.46
CA PRO A 20 3.88 -6.16 -0.98
C PRO A 20 3.50 -6.43 0.48
N LYS A 21 2.89 -7.59 0.74
CA LYS A 21 2.43 -7.99 2.07
C LYS A 21 3.58 -8.06 3.10
N ILE A 22 4.80 -8.36 2.65
CA ILE A 22 5.99 -8.47 3.50
C ILE A 22 6.27 -7.19 4.31
N PHE A 23 5.98 -6.00 3.76
CA PHE A 23 6.15 -4.75 4.48
C PHE A 23 5.11 -4.58 5.58
N GLY A 24 3.85 -4.88 5.28
CA GLY A 24 2.79 -4.87 6.29
C GLY A 24 3.04 -5.87 7.41
N ASP A 25 3.53 -7.07 7.08
CA ASP A 25 3.89 -8.09 8.08
C ASP A 25 5.08 -7.65 8.95
N ALA A 26 6.11 -7.01 8.37
CA ALA A 26 7.21 -6.45 9.13
C ALA A 26 6.78 -5.36 10.13
N VAL A 27 5.77 -4.55 9.78
CA VAL A 27 5.19 -3.54 10.68
C VAL A 27 4.32 -4.20 11.76
N ARG A 28 3.53 -5.23 11.42
CA ARG A 28 2.75 -6.02 12.41
C ARG A 28 3.64 -6.66 13.47
N LEU A 29 4.82 -7.16 13.08
CA LEU A 29 5.78 -7.76 14.01
C LEU A 29 6.28 -6.78 15.08
N GLN A 30 6.17 -5.46 14.85
CA GLN A 30 6.49 -4.43 15.83
C GLN A 30 5.31 -4.10 16.77
N GLY A 31 4.20 -4.84 16.67
CA GLY A 31 3.02 -4.66 17.50
C GLY A 31 2.07 -3.55 17.04
N VAL A 32 2.21 -3.07 15.80
CA VAL A 32 1.36 -2.02 15.23
C VAL A 32 0.17 -2.63 14.48
N ASP A 33 -1.00 -1.99 14.57
CA ASP A 33 -2.19 -2.37 13.81
C ASP A 33 -1.99 -2.05 12.32
N VAL A 34 -2.09 -3.07 11.45
CA VAL A 34 -1.90 -2.91 10.01
C VAL A 34 -3.06 -3.48 9.21
N LEU A 35 -3.65 -2.64 8.35
CA LEU A 35 -4.58 -3.05 7.30
C LEU A 35 -3.80 -3.26 5.99
N GLN A 36 -3.86 -4.47 5.43
CA GLN A 36 -3.31 -4.74 4.11
C GLN A 36 -4.37 -4.40 3.06
N VAL A 37 -4.02 -3.55 2.10
CA VAL A 37 -4.85 -3.37 0.90
C VAL A 37 -4.55 -4.52 -0.07
N ASP A 38 -5.59 -5.21 -0.53
CA ASP A 38 -5.50 -6.13 -1.67
C ASP A 38 -5.45 -5.32 -2.96
N TRP A 39 -4.31 -4.67 -3.17
CA TRP A 39 -4.04 -3.86 -4.34
C TRP A 39 -3.24 -4.66 -5.36
N LYS A 40 -3.62 -4.56 -6.62
CA LYS A 40 -2.89 -5.13 -7.77
C LYS A 40 -2.82 -4.08 -8.89
N PRO A 41 -1.71 -4.03 -9.64
CA PRO A 41 -1.64 -3.20 -10.84
C PRO A 41 -2.66 -3.66 -11.89
N LEU A 42 -3.08 -2.74 -12.77
CA LEU A 42 -3.95 -3.05 -13.91
C LEU A 42 -3.35 -4.19 -14.73
N ALA A 43 -4.20 -5.11 -15.18
CA ALA A 43 -3.78 -6.34 -15.86
C ALA A 43 -2.64 -7.12 -15.17
N GLY A 44 -2.46 -6.98 -13.85
CA GLY A 44 -1.35 -7.62 -13.14
C GLY A 44 0.03 -7.02 -13.46
N GLY A 45 0.08 -5.85 -14.12
CA GLY A 45 1.31 -5.18 -14.55
C GLY A 45 1.84 -5.69 -15.90
N ASP A 46 1.06 -6.50 -16.62
CA ASP A 46 1.38 -6.92 -17.98
C ASP A 46 1.16 -5.75 -18.95
N GLN A 47 2.27 -5.21 -19.48
CA GLN A 47 2.23 -4.05 -20.35
C GLN A 47 1.49 -4.34 -21.67
N GLU A 48 1.66 -5.52 -22.27
CA GLU A 48 0.98 -5.86 -23.52
C GLU A 48 -0.53 -5.92 -23.31
N MET A 49 -0.96 -6.49 -22.18
CA MET A 49 -2.38 -6.55 -21.83
C MET A 49 -2.96 -5.16 -21.50
N ILE A 50 -2.19 -4.29 -20.84
CA ILE A 50 -2.59 -2.89 -20.59
C ILE A 50 -2.82 -2.18 -21.93
N ASP A 51 -1.86 -2.26 -22.86
CA ASP A 51 -1.93 -1.61 -24.17
C ASP A 51 -3.15 -2.10 -24.98
N LEU A 52 -3.44 -3.41 -24.92
CA LEU A 52 -4.62 -4.00 -25.55
C LEU A 52 -5.92 -3.46 -24.93
N LEU A 53 -6.02 -3.42 -23.60
CA LEU A 53 -7.20 -2.89 -22.91
C LEU A 53 -7.43 -1.40 -23.25
N GLU A 54 -6.38 -0.60 -23.29
CA GLU A 54 -6.44 0.80 -23.70
C GLU A 54 -6.98 0.94 -25.14
N SER A 55 -6.49 0.10 -26.06
CA SER A 55 -6.95 0.11 -27.46
C SER A 55 -8.44 -0.24 -27.62
N LEU A 56 -9.00 -1.02 -26.69
CA LEU A 56 -10.40 -1.43 -26.68
C LEU A 56 -11.33 -0.44 -25.95
N GLY A 57 -10.81 0.69 -25.48
CA GLY A 57 -11.56 1.65 -24.66
C GLY A 57 -11.82 1.16 -23.23
N GLY A 58 -11.01 0.22 -22.77
CA GLY A 58 -11.07 -0.39 -21.45
C GLY A 58 -10.40 0.43 -20.35
N ILE A 59 -10.40 1.77 -20.44
CA ILE A 59 -10.18 2.76 -19.37
C ILE A 59 -10.80 4.10 -19.79
#